data_AF-A0A3M1Q477-F1
#
_entry.id   AF-A0A3M1Q477-F1
#
_cell.length_a   1.000
_cell.length_b   1.000
_cell.length_c   1.000
_cell.angle_alpha   90.00
_cell.angle_beta   90.00
_cell.angle_gamma   90.00
#
_symmetry.space_group_name_H-M   'P 1'
#
loop_
_entity.id
_entity.type
_entity.pdbx_description
1 polymer ?
#
loop_
_entity_poly.entity_id
_entity_poly.type
_entity_poly.pdbx_seq_one_letter_code
_entity_poly.pdbx_strand_id
1 'polypeptide(L)' 'MLKAAPLQVGRHPAVEVDPSRDALLTAFGKATLKDRYLLPGESYQDLFARVASYYADDAAHARR' A
#
# COMPACT_ATOMS: atom_id res chain seq x y z
N MET A 1 -18.19 -1.81 9.68
CA MET A 1 -16.82 -2.37 9.66
C MET A 1 -15.85 -1.22 9.53
N LEU A 2 -15.06 -0.93 10.55
CA LEU A 2 -14.18 0.24 10.58
C LEU A 2 -13.03 0.01 9.60
N LYS A 3 -12.89 0.84 8.54
CA LYS A 3 -11.67 0.84 7.72
C LYS A 3 -10.51 1.23 8.64
N ALA A 4 -9.49 0.39 8.74
CA ALA A 4 -8.25 0.76 9.42
C ALA A 4 -7.72 2.05 8.79
N ALA A 5 -7.29 3.00 9.61
CA ALA A 5 -6.59 4.18 9.13
C ALA A 5 -5.40 3.73 8.28
N PRO A 6 -5.08 4.41 7.16
CA PRO A 6 -3.99 4.00 6.29
C PRO A 6 -2.71 3.86 7.11
N LEU A 7 -2.02 2.71 6.97
CA LEU A 7 -0.74 2.41 7.63
C LEU A 7 0.41 3.26 7.04
N GLN A 8 0.13 4.50 6.65
CA GLN A 8 1.11 5.45 6.16
C GLN A 8 1.82 6.10 7.34
N VAL A 9 3.11 6.36 7.16
CA VAL A 9 3.95 6.87 8.23
C VAL A 9 3.67 8.36 8.43
N GLY A 10 3.33 8.76 9.66
CA GLY A 10 3.11 10.17 9.97
C GLY A 10 4.33 11.02 9.61
N ARG A 11 4.09 12.18 8.97
CA ARG A 11 5.09 13.12 8.40
C ARG A 11 5.67 12.73 7.03
N HIS A 12 5.31 11.58 6.46
CA HIS A 12 5.67 11.23 5.09
C HIS A 12 4.59 11.69 4.09
N PRO A 13 4.92 11.79 2.80
CA PRO A 13 3.93 12.11 1.78
C PRO A 13 2.85 11.03 1.71
N ALA A 14 1.58 11.46 1.72
CA ALA A 14 0.45 10.55 1.61
C ALA A 14 0.29 10.03 0.17
N VAL A 15 0.04 8.72 0.04
CA VAL A 15 -0.22 8.05 -1.23
C VAL A 15 -1.70 7.70 -1.32
N GLU A 16 -2.38 8.15 -2.38
CA GLU A 16 -3.76 7.76 -2.62
C GLU A 16 -3.84 6.30 -3.09
N VAL A 17 -4.74 5.55 -2.47
CA VAL A 17 -4.94 4.13 -2.75
C VAL A 17 -6.19 3.95 -3.61
N ASP A 18 -6.02 3.20 -4.71
CA ASP A 18 -7.12 2.71 -5.54
C ASP A 18 -7.17 1.18 -5.51
N PRO A 19 -8.11 0.57 -4.77
CA PRO A 19 -8.25 -0.88 -4.68
C PRO A 19 -8.48 -1.59 -6.02
N SER A 20 -8.96 -0.88 -7.06
CA SER A 20 -9.17 -1.47 -8.38
C SER A 20 -7.86 -1.97 -9.02
N ARG A 21 -6.73 -1.39 -8.60
CA ARG A 21 -5.39 -1.76 -9.06
C ARG A 21 -4.95 -3.16 -8.60
N ASP A 22 -5.65 -3.77 -7.67
CA ASP A 22 -5.46 -5.18 -7.32
C ASP A 22 -5.72 -6.10 -8.53
N ALA A 23 -6.47 -5.65 -9.53
CA ALA A 23 -6.66 -6.37 -10.79
C ALA A 23 -5.36 -6.52 -11.60
N LEU A 24 -4.36 -5.67 -11.36
CA LEU A 24 -3.05 -5.71 -12.05
C LEU A 24 -2.10 -6.76 -11.45
N LEU A 25 -2.43 -7.33 -10.29
CA LEU A 25 -1.62 -8.34 -9.63
C LEU A 25 -2.03 -9.74 -10.10
N THR A 26 -1.03 -10.58 -10.39
CA THR A 26 -1.25 -11.99 -10.69
C THR A 26 -1.72 -12.76 -9.45
N ALA A 27 -2.36 -13.92 -9.64
CA ALA A 27 -2.77 -14.77 -8.54
C ALA A 27 -1.58 -15.20 -7.66
N PHE A 28 -0.44 -15.55 -8.29
CA PHE A 28 0.78 -15.88 -7.56
C PHE A 28 1.31 -14.67 -6.78
N GLY A 29 1.38 -13.49 -7.38
CA GLY A 29 1.81 -12.27 -6.70
C GLY A 29 0.95 -11.96 -5.47
N LYS A 30 -0.38 -12.06 -5.60
CA LYS A 30 -1.32 -11.90 -4.48
C LYS A 30 -1.07 -12.91 -3.36
N ALA A 31 -0.79 -14.17 -3.71
CA ALA A 31 -0.49 -15.21 -2.73
C ALA A 31 0.82 -14.92 -1.98
N THR A 32 1.89 -14.55 -2.70
CA THR A 32 3.17 -14.19 -2.10
C THR A 32 3.09 -12.97 -1.20
N LEU A 33 2.38 -11.91 -1.62
CA LEU A 33 2.17 -10.71 -0.81
C LEU A 33 1.42 -11.04 0.49
N LYS A 34 0.35 -11.83 0.39
CA LYS A 34 -0.45 -12.23 1.55
C LYS A 34 0.31 -13.09 2.54
N ASP A 35 1.16 -13.99 2.06
CA ASP A 35 1.93 -14.90 2.91
C ASP A 35 3.03 -14.19 3.71
N ARG A 36 3.68 -13.18 3.11
CA ARG A 36 4.95 -12.64 3.65
C ARG A 36 4.97 -11.15 4.00
N TYR A 37 4.08 -10.35 3.42
CA TYR A 37 4.24 -8.88 3.40
C TYR A 37 3.08 -8.09 3.98
N LEU A 38 1.86 -8.61 3.92
CA LEU A 38 0.70 -7.94 4.48
C LEU A 38 0.70 -8.01 6.01
N LEU A 39 0.52 -6.85 6.64
CA LEU A 39 0.19 -6.75 8.05
C LEU A 39 -1.29 -7.14 8.31
N PRO A 40 -1.67 -7.47 9.55
CA PRO A 40 -3.07 -7.78 9.87
C PRO A 40 -4.03 -6.66 9.45
N GLY A 41 -4.98 -7.00 8.57
CA GLY A 41 -5.98 -6.05 8.04
C GLY A 41 -5.48 -5.14 6.92
N GLU A 42 -4.24 -5.29 6.46
CA GLU A 42 -3.65 -4.51 5.36
C GLU A 42 -4.08 -5.06 3.99
N SER A 43 -4.46 -4.19 3.06
CA SER A 43 -4.67 -4.56 1.65
C SER A 43 -3.37 -4.49 0.84
N TYR A 44 -3.37 -5.03 -0.39
CA TYR A 44 -2.19 -4.96 -1.26
C TYR A 44 -1.80 -3.52 -1.60
N GLN A 45 -2.78 -2.65 -1.85
CA GLN A 45 -2.50 -1.25 -2.14
C GLN A 45 -2.05 -0.48 -0.90
N ASP A 46 -2.53 -0.84 0.30
CA ASP A 46 -2.04 -0.24 1.54
C ASP A 46 -0.55 -0.56 1.76
N LEU A 47 -0.12 -1.80 1.46
CA LEU A 47 1.29 -2.19 1.48
C LEU A 47 2.12 -1.30 0.54
N PHE A 48 1.70 -1.14 -0.71
CA PHE A 48 2.43 -0.31 -1.67
C PHE A 48 2.48 1.15 -1.23
N ALA A 49 1.35 1.69 -0.76
CA ALA A 49 1.26 3.05 -0.28
C ALA A 49 2.14 3.29 0.96
N ARG A 50 2.21 2.33 1.88
CA ARG A 50 3.10 2.39 3.06
C ARG A 50 4.57 2.43 2.64
N VAL A 51 4.98 1.56 1.73
CA VAL A 51 6.38 1.49 1.25
C VAL A 51 6.74 2.75 0.46
N ALA A 52 5.90 3.17 -0.48
CA ALA A 52 6.15 4.36 -1.30
C ALA A 52 6.21 5.63 -0.44
N SER A 53 5.28 5.79 0.51
CA SER A 53 5.28 6.91 1.46
C SER A 53 6.58 6.98 2.27
N TYR A 54 7.07 5.83 2.76
CA TYR A 54 8.29 5.79 3.58
C TYR A 54 9.55 6.22 2.83
N TYR A 55 9.69 5.82 1.57
CA TYR A 55 10.92 6.05 0.78
C TYR A 55 10.87 7.28 -0.14
N ALA A 56 9.73 7.96 -0.26
CA ALA A 56 9.59 9.12 -1.12
C ALA A 56 10.10 10.42 -0.46
N ASP A 57 10.77 11.25 -1.26
CA ASP A 57 11.24 12.58 -0.84
C ASP A 57 10.09 13.61 -0.77
N ASP A 58 9.10 13.46 -1.65
CA ASP A 58 7.95 14.33 -1.76
C ASP A 58 6.71 13.60 -2.30
N ALA A 59 5.58 14.31 -2.35
CA ALA A 59 4.29 13.74 -2.78
C ALA A 59 4.24 13.34 -4.26
N ALA A 60 5.07 13.95 -5.11
CA ALA A 60 5.15 13.60 -6.52
C ALA A 60 5.99 12.34 -6.73
N HIS A 61 7.11 12.20 -6.00
CA HIS A 61 7.92 10.99 -5.95
C HIS A 61 7.08 9.81 -5.45
N ALA A 62 6.28 10.00 -4.40
CA ALA A 62 5.46 8.94 -3.82
C ALA A 62 4.37 8.36 -4.77
N ARG A 63 4.07 9.01 -5.90
CA ARG A 63 3.00 8.62 -6.85
C ARG A 63 3.49 8.25 -8.26
N ARG A 64 4.79 8.05 -8.47
CA ARG A 64 5.34 7.67 -9.79
C ARG A 64 5.07 6.21 -10.15
#